data_AF-A0A1F4MNW6-F1
#
_entry.id   AF-A0A1F4MNW6-F1
#
_cell.length_a   1.000
_cell.length_b   1.000
_cell.length_c   1.000
_cell.angle_alpha   90.00
_cell.angle_beta   90.00
_cell.angle_gamma   90.00
#
_symmetry.space_group_name_H-M   'P 1'
#
loop_
_entity.id
_entity.type
_entity.pdbx_description
1 polymer ?
#
loop_
_entity_poly.entity_id
_entity_poly.type
_entity_poly.pdbx_seq_one_letter_code
_entity_poly.pdbx_strand_id
1 'polypeptide(L)'
;MHAAASRFGLRLTSLAAQCLTVAALSMTTLSVRADDIADVQKLLAAGKNTEALQKADQYLNGKPRDPMMRFLRGISLSQAGRSAEAVTVFTKLTEDYPELPEPFNNLAVLYAQQGQYDKARNALEMAIRTNPSYATAYENLGDVYAKLASQAYSKALQIDTRSAVAPKLAMVRDLFPKERNSIVAAAGGNANQPAPVVARPAVVPPPPAAVLAPPAPVATPPKPAPAPVIAKVEPKPEPKAEPKVDDKAAERDVASAIERWASAWSRKDMNGYYAAYTRDFNGGKGSRKDWEAERRARIVSKRSIDVEVSNIDVDIKGDKATVRYRQAYRADSLNINSTKRLEMVRSGGKWLIAKESAGS
;
A
#
# COMPACT_ATOMS: atom_id res chain seq x y z
N MET A 1 -61.37 41.57 67.25
CA MET A 1 -61.08 41.85 65.82
C MET A 1 -59.60 42.21 65.75
N HIS A 2 -58.70 41.60 64.98
CA HIS A 2 -58.76 40.52 64.00
C HIS A 2 -57.39 39.81 64.05
N ALA A 3 -57.40 38.48 63.93
CA ALA A 3 -56.20 37.65 63.83
C ALA A 3 -55.62 37.72 62.41
N ALA A 4 -54.30 37.68 62.30
CA ALA A 4 -53.57 37.47 61.05
C ALA A 4 -52.79 36.16 61.16
N ALA A 5 -53.08 35.20 60.28
CA ALA A 5 -52.27 34.01 60.06
C ALA A 5 -52.15 33.74 58.55
N SER A 6 -50.90 33.62 58.13
CA SER A 6 -50.32 32.84 57.02
C SER A 6 -51.11 32.61 55.74
N ARG A 7 -50.42 32.80 54.59
CA ARG A 7 -50.18 31.73 53.62
C ARG A 7 -49.20 32.10 52.48
N PHE A 8 -48.37 31.12 52.14
CA PHE A 8 -47.77 30.81 50.82
C PHE A 8 -46.42 31.42 50.43
N GLY A 9 -45.36 30.84 50.99
CA GLY A 9 -44.16 30.52 50.21
C GLY A 9 -44.41 29.24 49.41
N LEU A 10 -44.42 29.33 48.07
CA LEU A 10 -44.39 28.16 47.18
C LEU A 10 -44.09 28.54 45.71
N ARG A 11 -42.97 29.24 45.43
CA ARG A 11 -42.57 29.50 44.02
C ARG A 11 -41.08 29.36 43.68
N LEU A 12 -40.21 29.05 44.65
CA LEU A 12 -38.75 28.97 44.43
C LEU A 12 -38.17 27.56 44.29
N THR A 13 -38.98 26.50 44.43
CA THR A 13 -38.51 25.11 44.32
C THR A 13 -38.59 24.51 42.92
N SER A 14 -39.14 25.24 41.92
CA SER A 14 -39.34 24.67 40.56
C SER A 14 -38.14 24.78 39.63
N LEU A 15 -37.32 25.83 39.73
CA LEU A 15 -36.18 26.00 38.81
C LEU A 15 -34.96 25.13 39.17
N ALA A 16 -34.73 24.84 40.45
CA ALA A 16 -33.65 23.94 40.87
C ALA A 16 -33.91 22.47 40.46
N ALA A 17 -35.18 22.06 40.41
CA ALA A 17 -35.57 20.72 39.96
C ALA A 17 -35.44 20.52 38.44
N GLN A 18 -35.55 21.59 37.64
CA GLN A 18 -35.37 21.54 36.18
C GLN A 18 -33.89 21.53 35.75
N CYS A 19 -32.98 22.15 36.51
CA CYS A 19 -31.54 22.03 36.24
C CYS A 19 -30.96 20.66 36.67
N LEU A 20 -31.49 20.03 37.74
CA LEU A 20 -31.05 18.69 38.15
C LEU A 20 -31.52 17.58 37.19
N THR A 21 -32.68 17.73 36.55
CA THR A 21 -33.21 16.72 35.61
C THR A 21 -32.48 16.73 34.26
N VAL A 22 -32.02 17.89 33.78
CA VAL A 22 -31.19 17.98 32.56
C VAL A 22 -29.77 17.46 32.80
N ALA A 23 -29.20 17.64 33.99
CA ALA A 23 -27.91 17.07 34.35
C ALA A 23 -27.95 15.54 34.48
N ALA A 24 -29.03 14.98 35.05
CA ALA A 24 -29.24 13.54 35.15
C ALA A 24 -29.48 12.86 33.79
N LEU A 25 -30.15 13.53 32.85
CA LEU A 25 -30.34 13.02 31.48
C LEU A 25 -29.06 13.08 30.62
N SER A 26 -28.13 13.96 30.96
CA SER A 26 -26.86 14.11 30.25
C SER A 26 -25.83 13.05 30.67
N MET A 27 -25.82 12.64 31.95
CA MET A 27 -24.94 11.58 32.44
C MET A 27 -25.39 10.17 32.05
N THR A 28 -26.69 9.92 31.87
CA THR A 28 -27.19 8.59 31.45
C THR A 28 -26.86 8.25 29.99
N THR A 29 -26.75 9.24 29.11
CA THR A 29 -26.42 9.01 27.68
C THR A 29 -24.96 8.62 27.44
N LEU A 30 -24.05 8.95 28.37
CA LEU A 30 -22.64 8.52 28.28
C LEU A 30 -22.45 7.09 28.78
N SER A 31 -23.17 6.67 29.84
CA SER A 31 -23.09 5.29 30.34
C SER A 31 -23.59 4.26 29.33
N VAL A 32 -24.73 4.49 28.68
CA VAL A 32 -25.29 3.53 27.69
C VAL A 32 -24.36 3.34 26.46
N ARG A 33 -23.50 4.33 26.14
CA ARG A 33 -22.61 4.27 24.97
C ARG A 33 -21.46 3.27 25.11
N ALA A 34 -20.90 3.14 26.31
CA ALA A 34 -19.80 2.22 26.57
C ALA A 34 -20.28 0.76 26.53
N ASP A 35 -21.52 0.53 26.95
CA ASP A 35 -22.11 -0.80 27.08
C ASP A 35 -22.25 -1.52 25.72
N ASP A 36 -22.69 -0.82 24.67
CA ASP A 36 -22.89 -1.44 23.35
C ASP A 36 -21.59 -1.88 22.67
N ILE A 37 -20.54 -1.05 22.74
CA ILE A 37 -19.21 -1.37 22.18
C ILE A 37 -18.58 -2.54 22.93
N ALA A 38 -18.62 -2.48 24.26
CA ALA A 38 -18.09 -3.53 25.12
C ALA A 38 -18.81 -4.88 24.89
N ASP A 39 -20.12 -4.85 24.68
CA ASP A 39 -20.90 -6.04 24.39
C ASP A 39 -20.53 -6.67 23.04
N VAL A 40 -20.37 -5.86 21.99
CA VAL A 40 -19.91 -6.37 20.68
C VAL A 40 -18.50 -6.96 20.79
N GLN A 41 -17.58 -6.30 21.49
CA GLN A 41 -16.23 -6.83 21.74
C GLN A 41 -16.27 -8.14 22.53
N LYS A 42 -17.13 -8.26 23.54
CA LYS A 42 -17.31 -9.48 24.33
C LYS A 42 -17.86 -10.62 23.48
N LEU A 43 -18.82 -10.34 22.59
CA LEU A 43 -19.36 -11.33 21.66
C LEU A 43 -18.29 -11.80 20.67
N LEU A 44 -17.48 -10.89 20.13
CA LEU A 44 -16.33 -11.23 19.28
C LEU A 44 -15.29 -12.09 20.01
N ALA A 45 -14.95 -11.73 21.25
CA ALA A 45 -14.03 -12.51 22.09
C ALA A 45 -14.58 -13.92 22.39
N ALA A 46 -15.90 -14.08 22.46
CA ALA A 46 -16.58 -15.36 22.62
C ALA A 46 -16.77 -16.13 21.30
N GLY A 47 -16.31 -15.61 20.16
CA GLY A 47 -16.50 -16.20 18.82
C GLY A 47 -17.95 -16.13 18.31
N LYS A 48 -18.83 -15.37 18.97
CA LYS A 48 -20.24 -15.20 18.63
C LYS A 48 -20.41 -14.15 17.53
N ASN A 49 -19.81 -14.41 16.37
CA ASN A 49 -19.61 -13.42 15.32
C ASN A 49 -20.91 -12.89 14.73
N THR A 50 -21.92 -13.75 14.56
CA THR A 50 -23.24 -13.36 14.05
C THR A 50 -24.02 -12.50 15.05
N GLU A 51 -23.98 -12.84 16.34
CA GLU A 51 -24.59 -12.03 17.40
C GLU A 51 -23.91 -10.65 17.50
N ALA A 52 -22.57 -10.63 17.45
CA ALA A 52 -21.78 -9.40 17.43
C ALA A 52 -22.16 -8.49 16.26
N LEU A 53 -22.29 -9.07 15.06
CA LEU A 53 -22.70 -8.36 13.86
C LEU A 53 -24.11 -7.77 14.00
N GLN A 54 -25.07 -8.57 14.46
CA GLN A 54 -26.44 -8.10 14.65
C GLN A 54 -26.50 -6.91 15.62
N LYS A 55 -25.76 -6.98 16.74
CA LYS A 55 -25.70 -5.89 17.71
C LYS A 55 -25.00 -4.64 17.15
N ALA A 56 -23.92 -4.81 16.39
CA ALA A 56 -23.26 -3.71 15.71
C ALA A 56 -24.18 -3.03 14.67
N ASP A 57 -24.94 -3.81 13.89
CA ASP A 57 -25.92 -3.29 12.92
C ASP A 57 -27.04 -2.50 13.61
N GLN A 58 -27.57 -3.02 14.73
CA GLN A 58 -28.58 -2.33 15.54
C GLN A 58 -28.08 -0.98 16.04
N TYR A 59 -26.84 -0.91 16.54
CA TYR A 59 -26.23 0.34 16.98
C TYR A 59 -26.10 1.34 15.82
N LEU A 60 -25.62 0.87 14.67
CA LEU A 60 -25.36 1.71 13.51
C LEU A 60 -26.63 2.27 12.86
N ASN A 61 -27.81 1.68 13.10
CA ASN A 61 -29.09 2.27 12.66
C ASN A 61 -29.32 3.68 13.21
N GLY A 62 -28.91 3.94 14.46
CA GLY A 62 -29.00 5.27 15.07
C GLY A 62 -27.79 6.16 14.79
N LYS A 63 -26.61 5.55 14.55
CA LYS A 63 -25.33 6.25 14.41
C LYS A 63 -24.50 5.67 13.24
N PRO A 64 -24.91 5.87 11.99
CA PRO A 64 -24.36 5.13 10.85
C PRO A 64 -22.89 5.46 10.54
N ARG A 65 -22.35 6.54 11.11
CA ARG A 65 -20.97 7.00 10.87
C ARG A 65 -20.03 6.75 12.06
N ASP A 66 -20.44 6.01 13.09
CA ASP A 66 -19.53 5.71 14.20
C ASP A 66 -18.35 4.83 13.72
N PRO A 67 -17.10 5.32 13.72
CA PRO A 67 -15.97 4.60 13.13
C PRO A 67 -15.61 3.34 13.90
N MET A 68 -15.72 3.37 15.24
CA MET A 68 -15.43 2.22 16.10
C MET A 68 -16.42 1.08 15.85
N MET A 69 -17.72 1.38 15.84
CA MET A 69 -18.73 0.34 15.65
C MET A 69 -18.72 -0.19 14.21
N ARG A 70 -18.43 0.66 13.21
CA ARG A 70 -18.17 0.20 11.83
C ARG A 70 -16.95 -0.71 11.77
N PHE A 71 -15.90 -0.42 12.53
CA PHE A 71 -14.71 -1.25 12.60
C PHE A 71 -15.05 -2.63 13.19
N LEU A 72 -15.75 -2.65 14.34
CA LEU A 72 -16.21 -3.88 14.97
C LEU A 72 -17.15 -4.69 14.06
N ARG A 73 -18.07 -4.03 13.34
CA ARG A 73 -18.90 -4.68 12.30
C ARG A 73 -18.04 -5.37 11.24
N GLY A 74 -16.99 -4.70 10.76
CA GLY A 74 -16.03 -5.28 9.82
C GLY A 74 -15.33 -6.52 10.37
N ILE A 75 -14.92 -6.48 11.65
CA ILE A 75 -14.33 -7.63 12.35
C ILE A 75 -15.36 -8.77 12.47
N SER A 76 -16.59 -8.49 12.87
CA SER A 76 -17.67 -9.48 12.97
C SER A 76 -17.94 -10.16 11.64
N LEU A 77 -18.01 -9.40 10.54
CA LEU A 77 -18.15 -9.95 9.19
C LEU A 77 -16.96 -10.85 8.81
N SER A 78 -15.74 -10.39 9.08
CA SER A 78 -14.53 -11.16 8.79
C SER A 78 -14.52 -12.50 9.54
N GLN A 79 -14.78 -12.48 10.85
CA GLN A 79 -14.78 -13.70 11.67
C GLN A 79 -15.99 -14.61 11.38
N ALA A 80 -17.09 -14.07 10.85
CA ALA A 80 -18.22 -14.85 10.34
C ALA A 80 -17.98 -15.44 8.95
N GLY A 81 -16.78 -15.29 8.36
CA GLY A 81 -16.45 -15.77 7.01
C GLY A 81 -17.06 -14.95 5.88
N ARG A 82 -17.69 -13.81 6.18
CA ARG A 82 -18.31 -12.89 5.20
C ARG A 82 -17.28 -11.88 4.66
N SER A 83 -16.18 -12.40 4.11
CA SER A 83 -14.99 -11.62 3.75
C SER A 83 -15.26 -10.48 2.75
N ALA A 84 -16.12 -10.69 1.76
CA ALA A 84 -16.44 -9.66 0.75
C ALA A 84 -17.13 -8.44 1.35
N GLU A 85 -18.03 -8.66 2.31
CA GLU A 85 -18.73 -7.60 3.02
C GLU A 85 -17.79 -6.88 4.00
N ALA A 86 -16.91 -7.63 4.68
CA ALA A 86 -15.88 -7.05 5.54
C ALA A 86 -14.95 -6.12 4.74
N VAL A 87 -14.49 -6.54 3.55
CA VAL A 87 -13.70 -5.69 2.64
C VAL A 87 -14.45 -4.40 2.30
N THR A 88 -15.75 -4.49 2.02
CA THR A 88 -16.57 -3.31 1.72
C THR A 88 -16.64 -2.35 2.91
N VAL A 89 -16.82 -2.86 4.14
CA VAL A 89 -16.86 -2.04 5.36
C VAL A 89 -15.53 -1.35 5.61
N PHE A 90 -14.43 -2.10 5.59
CA PHE A 90 -13.11 -1.52 5.86
C PHE A 90 -12.67 -0.57 4.74
N THR A 91 -13.01 -0.83 3.47
CA THR A 91 -12.73 0.11 2.37
C THR A 91 -13.41 1.45 2.62
N LYS A 92 -14.71 1.44 2.94
CA LYS A 92 -15.42 2.69 3.29
C LYS A 92 -14.84 3.36 4.54
N LEU A 93 -14.36 2.60 5.52
CA LEU A 93 -13.67 3.18 6.69
C LEU A 93 -12.37 3.87 6.29
N THR A 94 -11.57 3.28 5.40
CA THR A 94 -10.33 3.91 4.91
C THR A 94 -10.58 5.14 4.04
N GLU A 95 -11.75 5.24 3.41
CA GLU A 95 -12.17 6.41 2.63
C GLU A 95 -12.66 7.55 3.54
N ASP A 96 -13.49 7.23 4.53
CA ASP A 96 -14.07 8.20 5.45
C ASP A 96 -13.10 8.66 6.56
N TYR A 97 -12.20 7.77 7.00
CA TYR A 97 -11.26 7.94 8.11
C TYR A 97 -9.84 7.48 7.71
N PRO A 98 -9.17 8.16 6.78
CA PRO A 98 -7.85 7.78 6.28
C PRO A 98 -6.72 7.85 7.34
N GLU A 99 -6.97 8.48 8.48
CA GLU A 99 -6.07 8.59 9.62
C GLU A 99 -6.10 7.37 10.56
N LEU A 100 -7.00 6.41 10.35
CA LEU A 100 -7.05 5.18 11.13
C LEU A 100 -6.20 4.08 10.47
N PRO A 101 -5.14 3.59 11.11
CA PRO A 101 -4.28 2.56 10.53
C PRO A 101 -4.90 1.15 10.59
N GLU A 102 -5.79 0.86 11.53
CA GLU A 102 -6.34 -0.49 11.78
C GLU A 102 -7.24 -0.99 10.63
N PRO A 103 -8.13 -0.18 10.01
CA PRO A 103 -8.89 -0.59 8.84
C PRO A 103 -8.00 -1.02 7.66
N PHE A 104 -6.88 -0.31 7.42
CA PHE A 104 -5.91 -0.68 6.39
C PHE A 104 -5.25 -2.03 6.69
N ASN A 105 -4.83 -2.27 7.94
CA ASN A 105 -4.27 -3.55 8.35
C ASN A 105 -5.27 -4.71 8.15
N ASN A 106 -6.54 -4.51 8.52
CA ASN A 106 -7.58 -5.53 8.34
C ASN A 106 -7.94 -5.78 6.86
N LEU A 107 -7.96 -4.75 6.02
CA LEU A 107 -8.06 -4.93 4.57
C LEU A 107 -6.92 -5.78 4.03
N ALA A 108 -5.70 -5.57 4.51
CA ALA A 108 -4.56 -6.33 4.05
C ALA A 108 -4.66 -7.82 4.38
N VAL A 109 -5.07 -8.14 5.61
CA VAL A 109 -5.35 -9.52 6.04
C VAL A 109 -6.37 -10.16 5.11
N LEU A 110 -7.50 -9.49 4.87
CA LEU A 110 -8.57 -9.98 3.99
C LEU A 110 -8.10 -10.17 2.54
N TYR A 111 -7.31 -9.24 1.99
CA TYR A 111 -6.76 -9.37 0.65
C TYR A 111 -5.78 -10.53 0.53
N ALA A 112 -4.92 -10.71 1.52
CA ALA A 112 -3.93 -11.78 1.49
C ALA A 112 -4.53 -13.16 1.73
N GLN A 113 -5.61 -13.28 2.52
CA GLN A 113 -6.44 -14.50 2.58
C GLN A 113 -7.00 -14.88 1.20
N GLN A 114 -7.29 -13.89 0.36
CA GLN A 114 -7.74 -14.08 -1.03
C GLN A 114 -6.57 -14.24 -2.03
N GLY A 115 -5.32 -14.31 -1.57
CA GLY A 115 -4.13 -14.37 -2.41
C GLY A 115 -3.80 -13.07 -3.17
N GLN A 116 -4.47 -11.96 -2.85
CA GLN A 116 -4.27 -10.65 -3.48
C GLN A 116 -3.13 -9.88 -2.78
N TYR A 117 -1.93 -10.46 -2.78
CA TYR A 117 -0.80 -9.98 -1.98
C TYR A 117 -0.32 -8.56 -2.34
N ASP A 118 -0.41 -8.14 -3.61
CA ASP A 118 -0.10 -6.75 -3.99
C ASP A 118 -1.05 -5.73 -3.36
N LYS A 119 -2.35 -6.05 -3.26
CA LYS A 119 -3.30 -5.18 -2.57
C LYS A 119 -3.07 -5.17 -1.07
N ALA A 120 -2.73 -6.33 -0.50
CA ALA A 120 -2.37 -6.43 0.91
C ALA A 120 -1.15 -5.58 1.25
N ARG A 121 -0.08 -5.64 0.43
CA ARG A 121 1.11 -4.80 0.56
C ARG A 121 0.74 -3.33 0.60
N ASN A 122 -0.01 -2.85 -0.41
CA ASN A 122 -0.37 -1.44 -0.51
C ASN A 122 -1.21 -0.98 0.70
N ALA A 123 -2.11 -1.82 1.20
CA ALA A 123 -2.89 -1.49 2.40
C ALA A 123 -2.01 -1.40 3.65
N LEU A 124 -1.05 -2.31 3.84
CA LEU A 124 -0.11 -2.24 4.97
C LEU A 124 0.83 -1.04 4.89
N GLU A 125 1.29 -0.69 3.69
CA GLU A 125 2.07 0.54 3.46
C GLU A 125 1.27 1.79 3.86
N MET A 126 -0.04 1.82 3.59
CA MET A 126 -0.92 2.89 4.08
C MET A 126 -1.07 2.87 5.60
N ALA A 127 -1.26 1.70 6.22
CA ALA A 127 -1.33 1.57 7.69
C ALA A 127 -0.05 2.10 8.37
N ILE A 128 1.11 1.75 7.83
CA ILE A 128 2.43 2.20 8.32
C ILE A 128 2.63 3.70 8.07
N ARG A 129 2.19 4.22 6.93
CA ARG A 129 2.28 5.66 6.65
C ARG A 129 1.46 6.47 7.65
N THR A 130 0.29 5.97 8.03
CA THR A 130 -0.60 6.59 9.01
C THR A 130 -0.07 6.46 10.43
N ASN A 131 0.49 5.30 10.80
CA ASN A 131 1.17 5.07 12.07
C ASN A 131 2.52 4.35 11.88
N PRO A 132 3.64 5.08 11.82
CA PRO A 132 4.96 4.50 11.61
C PRO A 132 5.44 3.56 12.72
N SER A 133 4.79 3.53 13.88
CA SER A 133 5.10 2.64 15.01
C SER A 133 4.19 1.42 15.07
N TYR A 134 3.36 1.18 14.04
CA TYR A 134 2.39 0.08 14.05
C TYR A 134 3.06 -1.28 13.77
N ALA A 135 3.60 -1.90 14.82
CA ALA A 135 4.37 -3.14 14.74
C ALA A 135 3.67 -4.27 13.97
N THR A 136 2.37 -4.50 14.23
CA THR A 136 1.58 -5.54 13.55
C THR A 136 1.52 -5.32 12.03
N ALA A 137 1.49 -4.07 11.57
CA ALA A 137 1.49 -3.79 10.13
C ALA A 137 2.84 -4.15 9.47
N TYR A 138 3.97 -3.96 10.17
CA TYR A 138 5.28 -4.40 9.68
C TYR A 138 5.42 -5.93 9.67
N GLU A 139 4.93 -6.60 10.70
CA GLU A 139 4.89 -8.07 10.77
C GLU A 139 4.10 -8.64 9.59
N ASN A 140 2.87 -8.17 9.42
CA ASN A 140 2.00 -8.56 8.31
C ASN A 140 2.62 -8.24 6.94
N LEU A 141 3.38 -7.13 6.83
CA LEU A 141 4.05 -6.74 5.59
C LEU A 141 5.20 -7.69 5.25
N GLY A 142 5.96 -8.14 6.26
CA GLY A 142 6.98 -9.17 6.11
C GLY A 142 6.40 -10.48 5.57
N ASP A 143 5.28 -10.92 6.14
CA ASP A 143 4.54 -12.11 5.67
C ASP A 143 4.07 -11.97 4.22
N VAL A 144 3.51 -10.81 3.87
CA VAL A 144 3.08 -10.51 2.50
C VAL A 144 4.28 -10.54 1.54
N TYR A 145 5.43 -9.99 1.93
CA TYR A 145 6.65 -10.06 1.11
C TYR A 145 7.15 -11.49 0.90
N ALA A 146 7.11 -12.35 1.93
CA ALA A 146 7.47 -13.76 1.78
C ALA A 146 6.56 -14.48 0.77
N LYS A 147 5.25 -14.19 0.77
CA LYS A 147 4.31 -14.73 -0.22
C LYS A 147 4.59 -14.21 -1.64
N LEU A 148 4.86 -12.91 -1.79
CA LEU A 148 5.21 -12.32 -3.09
C LEU A 148 6.52 -12.91 -3.64
N ALA A 149 7.54 -13.08 -2.80
CA ALA A 149 8.79 -13.73 -3.18
C ALA A 149 8.55 -15.18 -3.63
N SER A 150 7.73 -15.94 -2.89
CA SER A 150 7.35 -17.31 -3.26
C SER A 150 6.66 -17.37 -4.64
N GLN A 151 5.74 -16.45 -4.92
CA GLN A 151 5.06 -16.36 -6.21
C GLN A 151 6.04 -16.02 -7.35
N ALA A 152 6.95 -15.07 -7.12
CA ALA A 152 7.95 -14.68 -8.09
C ALA A 152 8.91 -15.83 -8.43
N TYR A 153 9.43 -16.54 -7.42
CA TYR A 153 10.30 -17.70 -7.65
C TYR A 153 9.57 -18.85 -8.32
N SER A 154 8.31 -19.11 -7.93
CA SER A 154 7.50 -20.13 -8.59
C SER A 154 7.30 -19.82 -10.08
N LYS A 155 7.01 -18.56 -10.41
CA LYS A 155 6.87 -18.10 -11.80
C LYS A 155 8.19 -18.20 -12.57
N ALA A 156 9.31 -17.83 -11.94
CA ALA A 156 10.63 -17.97 -12.56
C ALA A 156 10.93 -19.43 -12.90
N LEU A 157 10.64 -20.37 -11.99
CA LEU A 157 10.84 -21.81 -12.21
C LEU A 157 9.92 -22.39 -13.31
N GLN A 158 8.71 -21.83 -13.46
CA GLN A 158 7.79 -22.20 -14.55
C GLN A 158 8.31 -21.75 -15.92
N ILE A 159 8.99 -20.59 -15.98
CA ILE A 159 9.54 -20.04 -17.23
C ILE A 159 10.86 -20.72 -17.58
N ASP A 160 11.74 -20.90 -16.60
CA ASP A 160 13.04 -21.55 -16.75
C ASP A 160 13.24 -22.58 -15.64
N THR A 161 13.08 -23.85 -16.01
CA THR A 161 13.21 -24.99 -15.09
C THR A 161 14.65 -25.26 -14.66
N ARG A 162 15.64 -24.66 -15.33
CA ARG A 162 17.08 -24.75 -14.99
C ARG A 162 17.55 -23.62 -14.08
N SER A 163 16.65 -22.70 -13.73
CA SER A 163 16.93 -21.57 -12.86
C SER A 163 17.31 -22.00 -11.44
N ALA A 164 18.32 -21.35 -10.86
CA ALA A 164 18.79 -21.59 -9.48
C ALA A 164 17.85 -21.06 -8.38
N VAL A 165 16.56 -20.83 -8.69
CA VAL A 165 15.56 -20.29 -7.75
C VAL A 165 14.88 -21.36 -6.90
N ALA A 166 14.97 -22.64 -7.26
CA ALA A 166 14.32 -23.72 -6.52
C ALA A 166 14.76 -23.79 -5.03
N PRO A 167 16.07 -23.70 -4.68
CA PRO A 167 16.49 -23.66 -3.28
C PRO A 167 15.98 -22.42 -2.53
N LYS A 168 15.92 -21.25 -3.20
CA LYS A 168 15.41 -20.01 -2.60
C LYS A 168 13.92 -20.12 -2.29
N LEU A 169 13.15 -20.70 -3.21
CA LEU A 169 11.73 -20.97 -2.98
C LEU A 169 11.51 -21.95 -1.83
N ALA A 170 12.33 -23.00 -1.72
CA ALA A 170 12.27 -23.94 -0.61
C ALA A 170 12.54 -23.24 0.73
N MET A 171 13.58 -22.41 0.82
CA MET A 171 13.92 -21.66 2.02
C MET A 171 12.81 -20.71 2.46
N VAL A 172 12.19 -19.97 1.52
CA VAL A 172 11.06 -19.09 1.86
C VAL A 172 9.88 -19.89 2.41
N ARG A 173 9.60 -21.07 1.84
CA ARG A 173 8.48 -21.92 2.30
C ARG A 173 8.75 -22.55 3.66
N ASP A 174 10.00 -22.85 3.97
CA ASP A 174 10.42 -23.42 5.25
C ASP A 174 10.37 -22.38 6.38
N LEU A 175 10.84 -21.16 6.12
CA LEU A 175 10.76 -20.05 7.06
C LEU A 175 9.31 -19.57 7.30
N PHE A 176 8.48 -19.65 6.25
CA PHE A 176 7.12 -19.13 6.24
C PHE A 176 6.10 -20.21 5.83
N PRO A 177 5.96 -21.29 6.63
CA PRO A 177 5.08 -22.39 6.30
C PRO A 177 3.63 -21.91 6.27
N LYS A 178 2.82 -22.54 5.42
CA LYS A 178 1.41 -22.14 5.21
C LYS A 178 0.60 -22.01 6.51
N GLU A 179 0.93 -22.79 7.53
CA GLU A 179 0.19 -22.82 8.80
C GLU A 179 0.65 -21.78 9.83
N ARG A 180 1.88 -21.23 9.72
CA ARG A 180 2.37 -20.19 10.65
C ARG A 180 2.19 -18.77 10.14
N ASN A 181 1.95 -18.59 8.83
CA ASN A 181 1.76 -17.28 8.20
C ASN A 181 0.31 -16.77 8.28
N SER A 182 -0.31 -16.88 9.45
CA SER A 182 -1.61 -16.29 9.70
C SER A 182 -1.43 -14.80 9.97
N ILE A 183 -1.76 -14.00 8.97
CA ILE A 183 -1.68 -12.54 9.01
C ILE A 183 -2.64 -12.05 10.09
N VAL A 184 -2.15 -11.23 11.01
CA VAL A 184 -2.86 -10.87 12.23
C VAL A 184 -3.82 -9.71 11.96
N ALA A 185 -5.12 -9.98 12.08
CA ALA A 185 -6.14 -8.94 12.14
C ALA A 185 -6.02 -8.18 13.46
N ALA A 186 -6.22 -6.85 13.42
CA ALA A 186 -6.27 -6.09 14.65
C ALA A 186 -7.56 -6.45 15.40
N ALA A 187 -7.46 -7.11 16.55
CA ALA A 187 -8.58 -7.33 17.43
C ALA A 187 -9.09 -5.96 17.93
N GLY A 188 -10.41 -5.79 18.05
CA GLY A 188 -11.05 -4.51 18.35
C GLY A 188 -10.80 -3.91 19.74
N GLY A 189 -9.60 -4.04 20.30
CA GLY A 189 -9.21 -3.39 21.55
C GLY A 189 -8.95 -1.88 21.36
N ASN A 190 -9.70 -1.07 22.13
CA ASN A 190 -9.55 0.36 22.37
C ASN A 190 -8.76 1.18 21.33
N ALA A 191 -9.39 1.46 20.18
CA ALA A 191 -8.97 2.50 19.23
C ALA A 191 -9.21 3.94 19.76
N ASN A 192 -9.03 4.17 21.07
CA ASN A 192 -9.16 5.49 21.69
C ASN A 192 -8.07 5.79 22.74
N GLN A 193 -6.97 5.04 22.75
CA GLN A 193 -5.74 5.54 23.34
C GLN A 193 -4.85 6.03 22.21
N PRO A 194 -4.53 7.34 22.13
CA PRO A 194 -3.28 7.73 21.51
C PRO A 194 -2.22 6.84 22.15
N ALA A 195 -1.42 6.15 21.34
CA ALA A 195 -0.22 5.50 21.86
C ALA A 195 0.47 6.51 22.78
N PRO A 196 0.87 6.12 24.01
CA PRO A 196 1.60 7.04 24.87
C PRO A 196 2.71 7.61 24.02
N VAL A 197 2.77 8.93 23.92
CA VAL A 197 3.91 9.62 23.33
C VAL A 197 5.07 9.18 24.20
N VAL A 198 5.77 8.13 23.78
CA VAL A 198 7.03 7.75 24.40
C VAL A 198 7.90 8.95 24.11
N ALA A 199 8.06 9.78 25.14
CA ALA A 199 8.99 10.88 25.12
C ALA A 199 10.28 10.33 24.52
N ARG A 200 10.81 11.02 23.49
CA ARG A 200 12.13 10.70 22.92
C ARG A 200 13.06 10.40 24.10
N PRO A 201 13.72 9.24 24.15
CA PRO A 201 14.76 9.02 25.13
C PRO A 201 15.72 10.21 25.02
N ALA A 202 16.02 10.83 26.16
CA ALA A 202 17.02 11.88 26.24
C ALA A 202 18.28 11.42 25.50
N VAL A 203 18.83 12.33 24.70
CA VAL A 203 20.11 12.14 24.01
C VAL A 203 21.16 11.80 25.06
N VAL A 204 21.60 10.55 25.11
CA VAL A 204 22.82 10.17 25.81
C VAL A 204 23.97 10.77 24.98
N PRO A 205 24.85 11.60 25.56
CA PRO A 205 26.00 12.11 24.82
C PRO A 205 26.94 10.95 24.47
N PRO A 206 27.58 10.97 23.29
CA PRO A 206 28.56 9.94 22.94
C PRO A 206 29.76 9.99 23.90
N PRO A 207 30.40 8.85 24.22
CA PRO A 207 31.65 8.84 24.96
C PRO A 207 32.79 9.50 24.15
N PRO A 208 33.82 10.05 24.82
CA PRO A 208 34.83 10.89 24.17
C PRO A 208 35.66 10.14 23.13
N ALA A 209 35.95 10.84 22.05
CA ALA A 209 36.70 10.37 20.90
C ALA A 209 38.09 9.83 21.30
N ALA A 210 38.38 8.60 20.89
CA ALA A 210 39.74 8.11 20.77
C ALA A 210 40.45 8.89 19.65
N VAL A 211 41.58 9.49 20.00
CA VAL A 211 42.42 10.32 19.13
C VAL A 211 42.98 9.45 18.01
N LEU A 212 42.59 9.73 16.76
CA LEU A 212 43.28 9.23 15.58
C LEU A 212 44.21 10.32 15.04
N ALA A 213 45.48 9.95 14.90
CA ALA A 213 46.58 10.77 14.39
C ALA A 213 46.35 11.26 12.94
N PRO A 214 46.95 12.39 12.53
CA PRO A 214 46.69 13.03 11.24
C PRO A 214 47.31 12.27 10.05
N PRO A 215 46.71 12.37 8.84
CA PRO A 215 47.27 11.75 7.64
C PRO A 215 48.40 12.60 7.03
N ALA A 216 49.50 11.94 6.68
CA ALA A 216 50.58 12.46 5.84
C ALA A 216 50.39 11.97 4.37
N PRO A 217 51.08 12.58 3.38
CA PRO A 217 50.49 12.91 2.08
C PRO A 217 50.55 11.80 1.01
N VAL A 218 49.70 12.02 0.00
CA VAL A 218 49.45 11.24 -1.21
C VAL A 218 50.75 10.85 -1.95
N ALA A 219 50.95 9.54 -2.12
CA ALA A 219 51.90 8.98 -3.08
C ALA A 219 51.14 8.39 -4.28
N THR A 220 51.51 8.84 -5.48
CA THR A 220 51.00 8.37 -6.77
C THR A 220 51.29 6.88 -7.01
N PRO A 221 50.35 6.08 -7.56
CA PRO A 221 50.65 4.71 -7.96
C PRO A 221 51.46 4.66 -9.26
N PRO A 222 52.43 3.72 -9.38
CA PRO A 222 53.30 3.62 -10.55
C PRO A 222 52.64 2.85 -11.72
N LYS A 223 53.11 3.21 -12.92
CA LYS A 223 52.83 2.61 -14.23
C LYS A 223 53.08 1.08 -14.25
N PRO A 224 52.18 0.25 -14.80
CA PRO A 224 52.46 -1.16 -15.02
C PRO A 224 53.24 -1.38 -16.34
N ALA A 225 54.31 -2.19 -16.25
CA ALA A 225 55.02 -2.80 -17.37
C ALA A 225 54.92 -4.35 -17.23
N PRO A 226 55.16 -5.13 -18.28
CA PRO A 226 54.23 -6.12 -18.80
C PRO A 226 54.36 -7.51 -18.14
N ALA A 227 53.23 -8.24 -18.08
CA ALA A 227 53.19 -9.63 -17.66
C ALA A 227 53.59 -10.61 -18.79
N PRO A 228 54.11 -11.81 -18.46
CA PRO A 228 54.64 -12.76 -19.43
C PRO A 228 53.55 -13.56 -20.15
N VAL A 229 53.89 -13.99 -21.36
CA VAL A 229 53.10 -14.81 -22.29
C VAL A 229 53.02 -16.26 -21.79
N ILE A 230 51.81 -16.81 -21.62
CA ILE A 230 51.56 -18.26 -21.67
C ILE A 230 50.29 -18.55 -22.50
N ALA A 231 50.50 -19.38 -23.51
CA ALA A 231 49.66 -20.10 -24.46
C ALA A 231 48.11 -20.04 -24.39
N LYS A 232 47.57 -19.42 -25.45
CA LYS A 232 46.46 -19.81 -26.33
C LYS A 232 45.67 -21.10 -25.97
N VAL A 233 44.41 -20.89 -25.55
CA VAL A 233 43.25 -21.72 -25.92
C VAL A 233 42.22 -20.77 -26.53
N GLU A 234 41.95 -20.91 -27.83
CA GLU A 234 40.98 -20.13 -28.59
C GLU A 234 39.53 -20.54 -28.24
N PRO A 235 38.67 -19.64 -27.76
CA PRO A 235 37.24 -19.73 -28.00
C PRO A 235 36.93 -19.05 -29.34
N LYS A 236 36.28 -19.81 -30.22
CA LYS A 236 35.66 -19.35 -31.46
C LYS A 236 34.89 -18.04 -31.24
N PRO A 237 35.15 -16.95 -31.98
CA PRO A 237 34.44 -15.69 -31.79
C PRO A 237 33.02 -15.81 -32.38
N GLU A 238 32.01 -15.76 -31.52
CA GLU A 238 30.68 -15.34 -31.96
C GLU A 238 30.71 -13.84 -32.28
N PRO A 239 30.08 -13.38 -33.38
CA PRO A 239 30.20 -12.00 -33.83
C PRO A 239 29.52 -11.07 -32.83
N LYS A 240 30.32 -10.20 -32.21
CA LYS A 240 29.81 -9.02 -31.51
C LYS A 240 29.27 -8.07 -32.58
N ALA A 241 27.97 -8.13 -32.85
CA ALA A 241 27.31 -7.20 -33.74
C ALA A 241 27.49 -5.78 -33.16
N GLU A 242 28.19 -4.93 -33.89
CA GLU A 242 28.20 -3.50 -33.64
C GLU A 242 26.75 -3.00 -33.80
N PRO A 243 26.21 -2.20 -32.86
CA PRO A 243 24.86 -1.67 -32.98
C PRO A 243 24.78 -0.81 -34.25
N LYS A 244 23.87 -1.17 -35.16
CA LYS A 244 23.70 -0.47 -36.43
C LYS A 244 23.19 0.95 -36.15
N VAL A 245 23.61 1.93 -36.94
CA VAL A 245 23.20 3.34 -36.79
C VAL A 245 21.67 3.51 -36.73
N ASP A 246 20.94 2.61 -37.40
CA ASP A 246 19.47 2.53 -37.40
C ASP A 246 18.88 2.18 -36.02
N ASP A 247 19.58 1.37 -35.23
CA ASP A 247 19.11 0.94 -33.90
C ASP A 247 19.17 2.13 -32.92
N LYS A 248 20.21 2.96 -32.98
CA LYS A 248 20.30 4.17 -32.15
C LYS A 248 19.22 5.21 -32.46
N ALA A 249 18.82 5.34 -33.72
CA ALA A 249 17.71 6.22 -34.09
C ALA A 249 16.37 5.66 -33.57
N ALA A 250 16.16 4.35 -33.71
CA ALA A 250 14.98 3.67 -33.20
C ALA A 250 14.90 3.71 -31.66
N GLU A 251 16.03 3.58 -30.94
CA GLU A 251 16.11 3.73 -29.49
C GLU A 251 15.66 5.12 -29.03
N ARG A 252 16.09 6.18 -29.74
CA ARG A 252 15.65 7.56 -29.48
C ARG A 252 14.15 7.74 -29.73
N ASP A 253 13.61 7.13 -30.77
CA ASP A 253 12.17 7.18 -31.06
C ASP A 253 11.35 6.48 -29.97
N VAL A 254 11.82 5.34 -29.47
CA VAL A 254 11.23 4.61 -28.35
C VAL A 254 11.26 5.44 -27.08
N ALA A 255 12.42 5.99 -26.71
CA ALA A 255 12.57 6.85 -25.54
C ALA A 255 11.63 8.06 -25.63
N SER A 256 11.59 8.73 -26.78
CA SER A 256 10.69 9.85 -27.04
C SER A 256 9.21 9.45 -26.93
N ALA A 257 8.84 8.23 -27.31
CA ALA A 257 7.46 7.74 -27.17
C ALA A 257 7.06 7.58 -25.70
N ILE A 258 7.97 7.08 -24.87
CA ILE A 258 7.75 6.92 -23.42
C ILE A 258 7.68 8.27 -22.72
N GLU A 259 8.56 9.21 -23.07
CA GLU A 259 8.52 10.57 -22.52
C GLU A 259 7.22 11.28 -22.89
N ARG A 260 6.76 11.16 -24.15
CA ARG A 260 5.46 11.70 -24.58
C ARG A 260 4.30 11.08 -23.79
N TRP A 261 4.33 9.77 -23.56
CA TRP A 261 3.35 9.07 -22.75
C TRP A 261 3.34 9.56 -21.29
N ALA A 262 4.50 9.65 -20.65
CA ALA A 262 4.63 10.16 -19.29
C ALA A 262 4.14 11.61 -19.19
N SER A 263 4.48 12.44 -20.19
CA SER A 263 4.07 13.82 -20.29
C SER A 263 2.54 13.97 -20.47
N ALA A 264 1.92 13.12 -21.31
CA ALA A 264 0.46 13.06 -21.44
C ALA A 264 -0.20 12.64 -20.13
N TRP A 265 0.39 11.69 -19.40
CA TRP A 265 -0.09 11.28 -18.08
C TRP A 265 -0.01 12.42 -17.06
N SER A 266 1.12 13.11 -16.92
CA SER A 266 1.29 14.26 -16.01
C SER A 266 0.27 15.37 -16.31
N ARG A 267 0.03 15.66 -17.60
CA ARG A 267 -1.00 16.63 -18.02
C ARG A 267 -2.44 16.12 -17.90
N LYS A 268 -2.64 14.86 -17.54
CA LYS A 268 -3.94 14.16 -17.57
C LYS A 268 -4.62 14.24 -18.95
N ASP A 269 -3.81 14.32 -20.01
CA ASP A 269 -4.26 14.22 -21.39
C ASP A 269 -4.58 12.76 -21.70
N MET A 270 -5.84 12.38 -21.48
CA MET A 270 -6.29 11.00 -21.63
C MET A 270 -6.20 10.52 -23.08
N ASN A 271 -6.40 11.40 -24.06
CA ASN A 271 -6.31 11.04 -25.46
C ASN A 271 -4.87 10.73 -25.86
N GLY A 272 -3.93 11.60 -25.48
CA GLY A 272 -2.49 11.36 -25.67
C GLY A 272 -2.00 10.12 -24.90
N TYR A 273 -2.52 9.90 -23.69
CA TYR A 273 -2.20 8.73 -22.88
C TYR A 273 -2.65 7.43 -23.57
N TYR A 274 -3.90 7.31 -24.00
CA TYR A 274 -4.41 6.11 -24.66
C TYR A 274 -3.77 5.87 -26.03
N ALA A 275 -3.41 6.94 -26.75
CA ALA A 275 -2.74 6.86 -28.05
C ALA A 275 -1.34 6.25 -27.97
N ALA A 276 -0.74 6.17 -26.78
CA ALA A 276 0.53 5.49 -26.57
C ALA A 276 0.42 3.95 -26.56
N TYR A 277 -0.80 3.39 -26.50
CA TYR A 277 -1.04 1.95 -26.41
C TYR A 277 -1.51 1.36 -27.73
N THR A 278 -1.20 0.08 -27.96
CA THR A 278 -1.75 -0.67 -29.12
C THR A 278 -3.25 -0.78 -29.03
N ARG A 279 -3.97 -0.89 -30.16
CA ARG A 279 -5.44 -0.90 -30.21
C ARG A 279 -6.10 -2.06 -29.45
N ASP A 280 -5.39 -3.17 -29.32
CA ASP A 280 -5.80 -4.39 -28.63
C ASP A 280 -5.45 -4.41 -27.13
N PHE A 281 -4.74 -3.39 -26.62
CA PHE A 281 -4.35 -3.31 -25.22
C PHE A 281 -5.57 -3.28 -24.27
N ASN A 282 -5.53 -4.10 -23.21
CA ASN A 282 -6.59 -4.20 -22.19
C ASN A 282 -6.06 -4.25 -20.74
N GLY A 283 -4.77 -3.96 -20.52
CA GLY A 283 -4.17 -4.00 -19.18
C GLY A 283 -4.13 -5.38 -18.52
N GLY A 284 -4.38 -6.47 -19.27
CA GLY A 284 -4.31 -7.85 -18.79
C GLY A 284 -5.60 -8.38 -18.14
N LYS A 285 -6.69 -7.59 -18.09
CA LYS A 285 -8.00 -8.01 -17.57
C LYS A 285 -9.14 -7.26 -18.27
N GLY A 286 -10.19 -7.98 -18.66
CA GLY A 286 -11.40 -7.38 -19.22
C GLY A 286 -11.21 -6.80 -20.63
N SER A 287 -12.08 -5.85 -21.01
CA SER A 287 -12.02 -5.19 -22.31
C SER A 287 -11.14 -3.92 -22.27
N ARG A 288 -10.68 -3.47 -23.44
CA ARG A 288 -10.00 -2.17 -23.59
C ARG A 288 -10.83 -1.04 -22.98
N LYS A 289 -12.14 -1.03 -23.24
CA LYS A 289 -13.06 0.02 -22.77
C LYS A 289 -13.10 0.08 -21.24
N ASP A 290 -13.12 -1.08 -20.58
CA ASP A 290 -13.12 -1.16 -19.12
C ASP A 290 -11.80 -0.64 -18.55
N TRP A 291 -10.68 -1.04 -19.16
CA TRP A 291 -9.36 -0.54 -18.79
C TRP A 291 -9.25 0.98 -18.96
N GLU A 292 -9.73 1.53 -20.08
CA GLU A 292 -9.76 2.98 -20.31
C GLU A 292 -10.59 3.69 -19.24
N ALA A 293 -11.80 3.21 -18.94
CA ALA A 293 -12.67 3.78 -17.92
C ALA A 293 -12.03 3.78 -16.52
N GLU A 294 -11.45 2.64 -16.10
CA GLU A 294 -10.74 2.52 -14.83
C GLU A 294 -9.56 3.51 -14.76
N ARG A 295 -8.74 3.55 -15.83
CA ARG A 295 -7.57 4.44 -15.87
C ARG A 295 -7.97 5.91 -15.87
N ARG A 296 -9.03 6.28 -16.58
CA ARG A 296 -9.57 7.64 -16.56
C ARG A 296 -9.97 8.04 -15.16
N ALA A 297 -10.75 7.21 -14.48
CA ALA A 297 -11.19 7.47 -13.11
C ALA A 297 -9.98 7.68 -12.18
N ARG A 298 -8.94 6.85 -12.31
CA ARG A 298 -7.74 6.94 -11.45
C ARG A 298 -6.84 8.14 -11.74
N ILE A 299 -6.74 8.57 -13.00
CA ILE A 299 -5.86 9.68 -13.42
C ILE A 299 -6.57 11.03 -13.21
N VAL A 300 -7.83 11.14 -13.64
CA VAL A 300 -8.60 12.39 -13.56
C VAL A 300 -8.98 12.75 -12.12
N SER A 301 -9.19 11.76 -11.25
CA SER A 301 -9.55 12.01 -9.84
C SER A 301 -8.45 12.63 -8.99
N LYS A 302 -7.18 12.61 -9.42
CA LYS A 302 -6.07 13.23 -8.70
C LYS A 302 -6.10 14.74 -8.88
N ARG A 303 -5.64 15.52 -7.91
CA ARG A 303 -5.56 16.99 -8.04
C ARG A 303 -4.36 17.37 -8.89
N SER A 304 -3.20 16.78 -8.65
CA SER A 304 -2.00 16.91 -9.47
C SER A 304 -1.40 15.54 -9.78
N ILE A 305 -0.77 15.41 -10.95
CA ILE A 305 0.03 14.24 -11.33
C ILE A 305 1.30 14.76 -11.97
N ASP A 306 2.41 14.16 -11.57
CA ASP A 306 3.71 14.36 -12.16
C ASP A 306 4.40 13.00 -12.29
N VAL A 307 4.78 12.67 -13.53
CA VAL A 307 5.40 11.41 -13.92
C VAL A 307 6.69 11.73 -14.63
N GLU A 308 7.79 11.37 -13.99
CA GLU A 308 9.13 11.44 -14.57
C GLU A 308 9.62 10.03 -14.89
N VAL A 309 10.21 9.90 -16.07
CA VAL A 309 10.89 8.68 -16.51
C VAL A 309 12.38 8.95 -16.64
N SER A 310 13.19 8.03 -16.14
CA SER A 310 14.65 8.13 -16.18
C SER A 310 15.29 6.76 -16.37
N ASN A 311 16.59 6.72 -16.69
CA ASN A 311 17.34 5.48 -16.91
C ASN A 311 16.65 4.55 -17.92
N ILE A 312 16.26 5.09 -19.07
CA ILE A 312 15.60 4.35 -20.13
C ILE A 312 16.64 3.48 -20.86
N ASP A 313 16.47 2.17 -20.75
CA ASP A 313 17.26 1.12 -21.38
C ASP A 313 16.38 0.39 -22.39
N VAL A 314 16.79 0.38 -23.66
CA VAL A 314 15.97 -0.09 -24.79
C VAL A 314 16.69 -1.24 -25.49
N ASP A 315 15.99 -2.37 -25.65
CA ASP A 315 16.42 -3.52 -26.45
C ASP A 315 15.47 -3.67 -27.65
N ILE A 316 15.98 -3.42 -28.87
CA ILE A 316 15.17 -3.47 -30.10
C ILE A 316 15.46 -4.75 -30.88
N LYS A 317 14.38 -5.41 -31.33
CA LYS A 317 14.40 -6.61 -32.17
C LYS A 317 13.38 -6.46 -33.29
N GLY A 318 13.81 -5.85 -34.39
CA GLY A 318 12.94 -5.51 -35.52
C GLY A 318 11.84 -4.53 -35.09
N ASP A 319 10.58 -4.88 -35.30
CA ASP A 319 9.43 -4.05 -34.91
C ASP A 319 8.98 -4.23 -33.45
N LYS A 320 9.80 -4.86 -32.61
CA LYS A 320 9.53 -5.03 -31.17
C LYS A 320 10.64 -4.39 -30.35
N ALA A 321 10.27 -3.75 -29.25
CA ALA A 321 11.22 -3.19 -28.30
C ALA A 321 10.84 -3.61 -26.87
N THR A 322 11.84 -4.01 -26.08
CA THR A 322 11.69 -4.17 -24.64
C THR A 322 12.37 -2.99 -23.96
N VAL A 323 11.63 -2.30 -23.09
CA VAL A 323 12.14 -1.09 -22.45
C VAL A 323 12.10 -1.24 -20.94
N ARG A 324 13.21 -0.90 -20.27
CA ARG A 324 13.31 -0.81 -18.83
C ARG A 324 13.59 0.64 -18.44
N TYR A 325 12.90 1.15 -17.44
CA TYR A 325 13.11 2.52 -16.96
C TYR A 325 12.73 2.66 -15.49
N ARG A 326 13.20 3.75 -14.87
CA ARG A 326 12.78 4.20 -13.55
C ARG A 326 11.67 5.23 -13.72
N GLN A 327 10.64 5.10 -12.90
CA GLN A 327 9.49 5.99 -12.87
C GLN A 327 9.38 6.60 -11.49
N ALA A 328 9.49 7.92 -11.42
CA ALA A 328 9.08 8.70 -10.26
C ALA A 328 7.66 9.22 -10.52
N TYR A 329 6.71 8.74 -9.73
CA TYR A 329 5.31 9.12 -9.78
C TYR A 329 4.97 9.94 -8.55
N ARG A 330 4.50 11.16 -8.76
CA ARG A 330 4.03 12.07 -7.72
C ARG A 330 2.59 12.45 -8.01
N ALA A 331 1.69 12.29 -7.04
CA ALA A 331 0.31 12.73 -7.18
C ALA A 331 -0.28 13.08 -5.81
N ASP A 332 -0.84 14.27 -5.68
CA ASP A 332 -1.31 14.80 -4.40
C ASP A 332 -0.18 14.73 -3.35
N SER A 333 -0.33 13.92 -2.29
CA SER A 333 0.70 13.65 -1.27
C SER A 333 1.48 12.34 -1.50
N LEU A 334 1.17 11.60 -2.57
CA LEU A 334 1.79 10.33 -2.90
C LEU A 334 3.06 10.55 -3.73
N ASN A 335 4.15 9.88 -3.36
CA ASN A 335 5.40 9.84 -4.11
C ASN A 335 5.90 8.40 -4.14
N ILE A 336 6.04 7.82 -5.33
CA ILE A 336 6.43 6.44 -5.56
C ILE A 336 7.54 6.43 -6.61
N ASN A 337 8.67 5.81 -6.30
CA ASN A 337 9.70 5.52 -7.28
C ASN A 337 9.73 4.02 -7.55
N SER A 338 9.64 3.62 -8.83
CA SER A 338 9.60 2.21 -9.20
C SER A 338 10.31 1.94 -10.51
N THR A 339 10.89 0.75 -10.64
CA THR A 339 11.40 0.27 -11.92
C THR A 339 10.23 -0.36 -12.69
N LYS A 340 10.15 -0.08 -14.00
CA LYS A 340 9.10 -0.59 -14.89
C LYS A 340 9.72 -1.29 -16.09
N ARG A 341 8.92 -2.17 -16.71
CA ARG A 341 9.22 -2.78 -18.00
C ARG A 341 8.04 -2.59 -18.95
N LEU A 342 8.30 -2.18 -20.18
CA LEU A 342 7.32 -2.13 -21.27
C LEU A 342 7.75 -3.05 -22.40
N GLU A 343 6.78 -3.71 -23.02
CA GLU A 343 6.95 -4.31 -24.33
C GLU A 343 6.24 -3.41 -25.34
N MET A 344 6.97 -2.92 -26.33
CA MET A 344 6.47 -1.99 -27.34
C MET A 344 6.57 -2.62 -28.73
N VAL A 345 5.65 -2.22 -29.61
CA VAL A 345 5.63 -2.66 -31.01
C VAL A 345 5.58 -1.45 -31.92
N ARG A 346 6.26 -1.53 -33.06
CA ARG A 346 6.20 -0.50 -34.10
C ARG A 346 4.99 -0.77 -34.97
N SER A 347 4.09 0.21 -35.06
CA SER A 347 2.90 0.14 -35.91
C SER A 347 2.55 1.51 -36.44
N GLY A 348 2.32 1.62 -37.76
CA GLY A 348 2.02 2.89 -38.42
C GLY A 348 3.11 3.95 -38.22
N GLY A 349 4.39 3.55 -38.16
CA GLY A 349 5.52 4.44 -37.92
C GLY A 349 5.69 4.93 -36.48
N LYS A 350 4.88 4.44 -35.52
CA LYS A 350 4.95 4.82 -34.11
C LYS A 350 5.27 3.61 -33.23
N TRP A 351 5.99 3.83 -32.14
CA TRP A 351 6.16 2.84 -31.09
C TRP A 351 4.99 2.92 -30.10
N LEU A 352 4.29 1.80 -29.93
CA LEU A 352 3.11 1.67 -29.10
C LEU A 352 3.32 0.63 -28.01
N ILE A 353 2.81 0.88 -26.82
CA ILE A 353 2.85 -0.02 -25.66
C ILE A 353 1.89 -1.16 -25.90
N ALA A 354 2.44 -2.37 -26.03
CA ALA A 354 1.68 -3.61 -26.14
C ALA A 354 1.47 -4.28 -24.78
N LYS A 355 2.40 -4.05 -23.83
CA LYS A 355 2.32 -4.63 -22.48
C LYS A 355 3.07 -3.80 -21.45
N GLU A 356 2.50 -3.76 -20.24
CA GLU A 356 3.12 -3.16 -19.07
C GLU A 356 3.44 -4.22 -18.02
N SER A 357 4.57 -4.05 -17.31
CA SER A 357 4.93 -4.91 -16.19
C SER A 357 5.70 -4.13 -15.13
N ALA A 358 5.50 -4.48 -13.85
CA ALA A 358 6.37 -4.00 -12.79
C ALA A 358 7.79 -4.55 -13.01
N GLY A 359 8.80 -3.68 -12.87
CA GLY A 359 10.19 -4.07 -12.97
C GLY A 359 10.55 -4.99 -11.80
N SER A 360 11.25 -6.07 -12.13
CA SER A 360 11.87 -7.04 -11.21
C SER A 360 13.06 -6.44 -10.47
#